data_AF-A0A968RKC3-F1
#
_entry.id   AF-A0A968RKC3-F1
#
_cell.length_a   1.000
_cell.length_b   1.000
_cell.length_c   1.000
_cell.angle_alpha   90.00
_cell.angle_beta   90.00
_cell.angle_gamma   90.00
#
_symmetry.space_group_name_H-M   'P 1'
#
loop_
_entity.id
_entity.type
_entity.pdbx_description
1 polymer ?
#
loop_
_entity_poly.entity_id
_entity_poly.type
_entity_poly.pdbx_seq_one_letter_code
_entity_poly.pdbx_strand_id
1 'polypeptide(L)'
;MDSEDWINHKIWRNLITQTEFFIGIFAVWSSYDFIATRSKQESRMPAFIHMAFFIFAAHEPILTILKKLTFAALGKGSESIRLATYFIAPLATILICILVGYVLRKWLPNVFSILTGGRVEPTTIVR
;
A
#
# COMPACT_ATOMS: atom_id res chain seq x y z
N MET A 1 35.53 -20.48 -17.33
CA MET A 1 34.35 -19.73 -16.83
C MET A 1 34.16 -20.22 -15.42
N ASP A 2 34.81 -19.54 -14.51
CA ASP A 2 35.39 -20.19 -13.34
C ASP A 2 34.42 -20.11 -12.16
N SER A 3 34.48 -21.10 -11.28
CA SER A 3 33.55 -21.20 -10.15
C SER A 3 33.64 -20.03 -9.16
N GLU A 4 34.64 -19.16 -9.28
CA GLU A 4 34.75 -17.95 -8.45
C GLU A 4 34.02 -16.74 -9.06
N ASP A 5 33.95 -16.66 -10.40
CA ASP A 5 33.31 -15.53 -11.10
C ASP A 5 31.79 -15.49 -10.86
N TRP A 6 31.14 -16.66 -10.79
CA TRP A 6 29.69 -16.71 -10.52
C TRP A 6 29.36 -16.28 -9.08
N ILE A 7 30.24 -16.59 -8.12
CA ILE A 7 30.06 -16.22 -6.71
C ILE A 7 30.17 -14.70 -6.59
N ASN A 8 31.22 -14.13 -7.16
CA ASN A 8 31.46 -12.69 -7.14
C ASN A 8 30.31 -11.92 -7.79
N HIS A 9 29.86 -12.31 -8.98
CA HIS A 9 28.75 -11.64 -9.66
C HIS A 9 27.44 -11.70 -8.86
N LYS A 10 27.17 -12.82 -8.17
CA LYS A 10 25.98 -12.97 -7.33
C LYS A 10 26.05 -12.08 -6.07
N ILE A 11 27.22 -11.97 -5.46
CA ILE A 11 27.46 -11.10 -4.29
C ILE A 11 27.27 -9.63 -4.67
N TRP A 12 27.89 -9.18 -5.76
CA TRP A 12 27.77 -7.81 -6.24
C TRP A 12 26.32 -7.43 -6.54
N ARG A 13 25.56 -8.30 -7.22
CA ARG A 13 24.14 -8.07 -7.49
C ARG A 13 23.29 -7.97 -6.23
N ASN A 14 23.54 -8.81 -5.23
CA ASN A 14 22.82 -8.75 -3.97
C ASN A 14 23.15 -7.49 -3.17
N LEU A 15 24.42 -7.04 -3.18
CA LEU A 15 24.81 -5.80 -2.51
C LEU A 15 24.13 -4.58 -3.14
N ILE A 16 24.14 -4.48 -4.47
CA ILE A 16 23.49 -3.38 -5.19
C ILE A 16 22.00 -3.33 -4.86
N THR A 17 21.29 -4.47 -4.99
CA THR A 17 19.84 -4.54 -4.71
C THR A 17 19.49 -4.26 -3.26
N GLN A 18 20.31 -4.69 -2.30
CA GLN A 18 20.10 -4.35 -0.89
C GLN A 18 20.29 -2.86 -0.62
N THR A 19 21.30 -2.23 -1.22
CA THR A 19 21.54 -0.78 -1.05
C THR A 19 20.41 0.08 -1.62
N GLU A 20 19.83 -0.30 -2.76
CA GLU A 20 18.67 0.38 -3.37
C GLU A 20 17.46 0.42 -2.44
N PHE A 21 17.22 -0.67 -1.69
CA PHE A 21 16.12 -0.74 -0.72
C PHE A 21 16.29 0.27 0.42
N PHE A 22 17.51 0.37 0.97
CA PHE A 22 17.80 1.33 2.04
C PHE A 22 17.68 2.77 1.55
N ILE A 23 18.23 3.09 0.38
CA ILE A 23 18.14 4.42 -0.22
C ILE A 23 16.68 4.81 -0.45
N GLY A 24 15.85 3.88 -0.94
CA GLY A 24 14.42 4.10 -1.14
C GLY A 24 13.69 4.42 0.17
N ILE A 25 13.96 3.66 1.24
CA ILE A 25 13.39 3.94 2.57
C ILE A 25 13.77 5.34 3.07
N PHE A 26 15.05 5.69 2.98
CA PHE A 26 15.52 7.02 3.40
C PHE A 26 14.90 8.15 2.56
N ALA A 27 14.74 7.95 1.25
CA ALA A 27 14.11 8.93 0.37
C ALA A 27 12.63 9.14 0.71
N VAL A 28 11.88 8.07 0.97
CA VAL A 28 10.46 8.16 1.37
C VAL A 28 10.33 8.83 2.73
N TRP A 29 11.19 8.48 3.70
CA TRP A 29 11.19 9.11 5.02
C TRP A 29 11.51 10.61 4.92
N SER A 30 12.58 10.98 4.21
CA SER A 30 12.96 12.37 4.03
C SER A 30 11.87 13.18 3.32
N SER A 31 11.20 12.58 2.33
CA SER A 31 10.05 13.21 1.66
C SER A 31 8.88 13.42 2.61
N TYR A 32 8.58 12.44 3.47
CA TYR A 32 7.56 12.58 4.50
C TYR A 32 7.90 13.70 5.48
N ASP A 33 9.12 13.72 6.02
CA ASP A 33 9.55 14.77 6.95
C ASP A 33 9.53 16.15 6.29
N PHE A 34 9.92 16.26 5.02
CA PHE A 34 9.86 17.52 4.28
C PHE A 34 8.42 18.04 4.13
N ILE A 35 7.46 17.17 3.78
CA ILE A 35 6.04 17.52 3.64
C ILE A 35 5.40 17.80 5.00
N ALA A 36 5.67 16.95 6.00
CA ALA A 36 5.11 17.06 7.35
C ALA A 36 5.63 18.30 8.09
N THR A 37 6.91 18.67 7.91
CA THR A 37 7.49 19.87 8.54
C THR A 37 6.91 21.15 7.94
N ARG A 38 6.53 21.13 6.66
CA ARG A 38 5.80 22.25 6.01
C ARG A 38 4.34 22.34 6.46
N SER A 39 3.75 21.24 6.89
CA SER A 39 2.34 21.10 7.33
C SER A 39 2.16 21.22 8.85
N LYS A 40 3.08 21.87 9.58
CA LYS A 40 3.00 22.10 11.03
C LYS A 40 1.83 23.01 11.49
N GLN A 41 0.96 23.47 10.58
CA GLN A 41 0.00 24.54 10.88
C GLN A 41 -1.38 24.07 11.38
N GLU A 42 -1.77 22.81 11.27
CA GLU A 42 -3.09 22.37 11.77
C GLU A 42 -2.95 21.17 12.69
N SER A 43 -3.16 21.40 13.99
CA SER A 43 -3.13 20.45 15.11
C SER A 43 -4.25 19.39 15.08
N ARG A 44 -4.83 19.14 13.91
CA ARG A 44 -5.81 18.07 13.68
C ARG A 44 -5.16 17.04 12.78
N MET A 45 -4.90 15.85 13.33
CA MET A 45 -4.51 14.69 12.53
C MET A 45 -5.43 14.58 11.32
N PRO A 46 -4.91 14.60 10.09
CA PRO A 46 -5.74 14.48 8.89
C PRO A 46 -6.66 13.28 9.03
N ALA A 47 -7.95 13.44 8.72
CA ALA A 47 -8.95 12.37 8.80
C ALA A 47 -8.51 11.10 8.04
N PHE A 48 -7.66 11.26 7.02
CA PHE A 48 -7.07 10.18 6.23
C PHE A 48 -6.11 9.27 6.99
N ILE A 49 -5.41 9.75 8.04
CA ILE A 49 -4.50 8.92 8.85
C ILE A 49 -5.24 7.76 9.51
N HIS A 50 -6.49 8.00 9.91
CA HIS A 50 -7.33 6.99 10.55
C HIS A 50 -7.63 5.83 9.60
N MET A 51 -7.78 6.13 8.30
CA MET A 51 -8.04 5.14 7.27
C MET A 51 -6.78 4.40 6.82
N ALA A 52 -5.58 4.93 7.11
CA ALA A 52 -4.31 4.32 6.70
C ALA A 52 -4.12 2.91 7.27
N PHE A 53 -4.49 2.69 8.54
CA PHE A 53 -4.43 1.35 9.14
C PHE A 53 -5.39 0.36 8.47
N PHE A 54 -6.62 0.80 8.17
CA PHE A 54 -7.59 -0.02 7.46
C PHE A 54 -7.09 -0.38 6.05
N ILE A 55 -6.61 0.60 5.29
CA ILE A 55 -6.05 0.38 3.94
C ILE A 55 -4.85 -0.58 4.04
N PHE A 56 -3.98 -0.41 5.03
CA PHE A 56 -2.85 -1.29 5.28
C PHE A 56 -3.29 -2.73 5.60
N ALA A 57 -4.30 -2.95 6.42
CA ALA A 57 -4.78 -4.31 6.70
C ALA A 57 -5.54 -4.94 5.51
N ALA A 58 -6.32 -4.14 4.77
CA ALA A 58 -7.22 -4.62 3.73
C ALA A 58 -6.55 -4.81 2.35
N HIS A 59 -5.46 -4.09 2.05
CA HIS A 59 -4.88 -4.14 0.72
C HIS A 59 -4.34 -5.52 0.34
N GLU A 60 -3.69 -6.26 1.24
CA GLU A 60 -3.14 -7.58 0.96
C GLU A 60 -4.21 -8.61 0.56
N PRO A 61 -5.32 -8.81 1.31
CA PRO A 61 -6.36 -9.75 0.92
C PRO A 61 -7.06 -9.32 -0.37
N ILE A 62 -7.36 -8.02 -0.56
CA ILE A 62 -8.01 -7.52 -1.78
C ILE A 62 -7.11 -7.72 -3.00
N LEU A 63 -5.81 -7.46 -2.87
CA LEU A 63 -4.83 -7.66 -3.93
C LEU A 63 -4.70 -9.14 -4.32
N THR A 64 -4.78 -10.03 -3.34
CA THR A 64 -4.79 -11.48 -3.58
C THR A 64 -6.02 -11.92 -4.36
N ILE A 65 -7.20 -11.42 -3.98
CA ILE A 65 -8.47 -11.68 -4.67
C ILE A 65 -8.42 -11.14 -6.10
N LEU A 66 -8.00 -9.88 -6.28
CA LEU A 66 -7.86 -9.24 -7.59
C LEU A 66 -6.93 -10.03 -8.50
N LYS A 67 -5.73 -10.40 -8.03
CA LYS A 67 -4.81 -11.23 -8.82
C LYS A 67 -5.44 -12.56 -9.24
N LYS A 68 -6.11 -13.25 -8.31
CA LYS A 68 -6.80 -14.51 -8.60
C LYS A 68 -7.88 -14.32 -9.65
N LEU A 69 -8.68 -13.25 -9.53
CA LEU A 69 -9.75 -12.92 -10.47
C LEU A 69 -9.20 -12.60 -11.86
N THR A 70 -8.15 -11.77 -11.94
CA THR A 70 -7.49 -11.41 -13.19
C THR A 70 -6.90 -12.64 -13.89
N PHE A 71 -6.22 -13.53 -13.16
CA PHE A 71 -5.67 -14.76 -13.74
C PHE A 71 -6.75 -15.79 -14.09
N ALA A 72 -7.88 -15.82 -13.36
CA ALA A 72 -9.02 -16.65 -13.70
C ALA A 72 -9.73 -16.15 -14.97
N ALA A 73 -9.88 -14.83 -15.13
CA ALA A 73 -10.60 -14.22 -16.25
C ALA A 73 -9.77 -14.15 -17.55
N LEU A 74 -8.48 -13.80 -17.48
CA LEU A 74 -7.62 -13.63 -18.65
C LEU A 74 -6.71 -14.85 -18.91
N GLY A 75 -6.79 -15.90 -18.09
CA GLY A 75 -5.90 -17.05 -18.12
C GLY A 75 -4.46 -16.72 -17.70
N LYS A 76 -3.53 -17.68 -17.81
CA LYS A 76 -2.07 -17.46 -17.62
C LYS A 76 -1.47 -16.66 -18.80
N GLY A 77 -2.15 -15.60 -19.20
CA GLY A 77 -1.95 -14.86 -20.43
C GLY A 77 -0.54 -14.29 -20.59
N SER A 78 -0.28 -13.87 -21.83
CA SER A 78 0.96 -13.29 -22.36
C SER A 78 1.70 -12.36 -21.38
N GLU A 79 3.01 -12.23 -21.59
CA GLU A 79 3.89 -11.38 -20.75
C GLU A 79 3.33 -9.97 -20.51
N SER A 80 2.65 -9.39 -21.51
CA SER A 80 1.97 -8.09 -21.42
C SER A 80 0.86 -8.06 -20.36
N ILE A 81 0.08 -9.13 -20.20
CA ILE A 81 -1.00 -9.22 -19.20
C ILE A 81 -0.41 -9.29 -17.79
N ARG A 82 0.72 -9.98 -17.61
CA ARG A 82 1.44 -10.04 -16.32
C ARG A 82 1.99 -8.67 -15.93
N LEU A 83 2.59 -7.95 -16.87
CA LEU A 83 3.05 -6.57 -16.68
C LEU A 83 1.89 -5.62 -16.34
N ALA A 84 0.80 -5.66 -17.10
CA ALA A 84 -0.38 -4.84 -16.83
C ALA A 84 -0.97 -5.14 -15.44
N THR A 85 -1.09 -6.42 -15.07
CA THR A 85 -1.60 -6.85 -13.76
C THR A 85 -0.71 -6.36 -12.61
N TYR A 86 0.61 -6.30 -12.81
CA TYR A 86 1.55 -5.83 -11.80
C TYR A 86 1.31 -4.37 -11.39
N PHE A 87 0.99 -3.50 -12.36
CA PHE A 87 0.70 -2.08 -12.07
C PHE A 87 -0.76 -1.82 -11.73
N ILE A 88 -1.68 -2.45 -12.47
CA ILE A 88 -3.12 -2.18 -12.35
C ILE A 88 -3.68 -2.81 -11.08
N ALA A 89 -3.25 -4.01 -10.68
CA ALA A 89 -3.83 -4.69 -9.52
C ALA A 89 -3.59 -3.92 -8.21
N PRO A 90 -2.39 -3.41 -7.88
CA PRO A 90 -2.18 -2.58 -6.70
C PRO A 90 -2.98 -1.27 -6.74
N LEU A 91 -3.03 -0.58 -7.88
CA LEU A 91 -3.81 0.65 -8.03
C LEU A 91 -5.31 0.41 -7.82
N ALA A 92 -5.85 -0.63 -8.46
CA ALA A 92 -7.24 -1.05 -8.28
C ALA A 92 -7.52 -1.46 -6.83
N THR A 93 -6.59 -2.17 -6.18
CA THR A 93 -6.69 -2.56 -4.76
C THR A 93 -6.86 -1.33 -3.87
N ILE A 94 -5.99 -0.33 -4.04
CA ILE A 94 -6.04 0.90 -3.22
C ILE A 94 -7.36 1.64 -3.44
N LEU A 95 -7.80 1.78 -4.69
CA LEU A 95 -9.10 2.40 -5.02
C LEU A 95 -10.27 1.66 -4.36
N ILE A 96 -10.27 0.33 -4.40
CA ILE A 96 -11.29 -0.49 -3.74
C ILE A 96 -11.21 -0.32 -2.23
N CYS A 97 -10.02 -0.35 -1.61
CA CYS A 97 -9.87 -0.11 -0.18
C CYS A 97 -10.44 1.25 0.24
N ILE A 98 -10.21 2.30 -0.55
CA ILE A 98 -10.75 3.64 -0.28
C ILE A 98 -12.28 3.64 -0.39
N LEU A 99 -12.83 3.02 -1.45
CA LEU A 99 -14.28 2.94 -1.66
C LEU A 99 -14.97 2.16 -0.53
N VAL A 100 -14.43 1.00 -0.18
CA VAL A 100 -14.92 0.17 0.93
C VAL A 100 -14.80 0.91 2.24
N GLY A 101 -13.68 1.60 2.50
CA GLY A 101 -13.50 2.43 3.69
C GLY A 101 -14.55 3.54 3.79
N TYR A 102 -14.88 4.20 2.68
CA TYR A 102 -15.92 5.23 2.63
C TYR A 102 -17.33 4.66 2.87
N VAL A 103 -17.67 3.53 2.24
CA VAL A 103 -18.94 2.84 2.44
C VAL A 103 -19.08 2.36 3.89
N LEU A 104 -18.03 1.75 4.44
CA LEU A 104 -18.01 1.24 5.80
C LEU A 104 -18.14 2.37 6.83
N ARG A 105 -17.51 3.51 6.58
CA ARG A 105 -17.69 4.74 7.36
C ARG A 105 -19.14 5.24 7.33
N LYS A 106 -19.83 5.12 6.20
CA LYS A 106 -21.22 5.58 6.04
C LYS A 106 -22.24 4.64 6.67
N TRP A 107 -22.05 3.32 6.55
CA TRP A 107 -23.04 2.32 6.98
C TRP A 107 -22.78 1.76 8.38
N LEU A 108 -21.53 1.60 8.79
CA LEU A 108 -21.16 0.96 10.06
C LEU A 108 -20.03 1.75 10.77
N PRO A 109 -20.29 3.00 11.20
CA PRO A 109 -19.26 3.85 11.80
C PRO A 109 -18.68 3.27 13.10
N ASN A 110 -19.48 2.51 13.87
CA ASN A 110 -19.02 1.82 15.07
C ASN A 110 -18.00 0.72 14.75
N VAL A 111 -18.23 -0.07 13.70
CA VAL A 111 -17.31 -1.12 13.25
C VAL A 111 -16.06 -0.49 12.64
N PHE A 112 -16.22 0.59 11.86
CA PHE A 112 -15.11 1.35 11.32
C PHE A 112 -14.23 1.97 12.42
N SER A 113 -14.83 2.45 13.51
CA SER A 113 -14.11 2.93 14.68
C SER A 113 -13.23 1.83 15.28
N ILE A 114 -13.75 0.63 15.52
CA ILE A 114 -12.98 -0.52 16.02
C ILE A 114 -11.86 -0.89 15.04
N LEU A 115 -12.17 -0.96 13.75
CA LEU A 115 -11.20 -1.30 12.69
C LEU A 115 -10.10 -0.26 12.52
N THR A 116 -10.31 0.98 12.94
CA THR A 116 -9.30 2.07 12.90
C THR A 116 -8.63 2.29 14.26
N GLY A 117 -8.88 1.41 15.24
CA GLY A 117 -8.28 1.46 16.57
C GLY A 117 -8.92 2.47 17.52
N GLY A 118 -10.21 2.78 17.34
CA GLY A 118 -11.00 3.67 18.19
C GLY A 118 -10.77 5.16 17.97
N ARG A 119 -9.98 5.54 16.98
CA ARG A 119 -9.58 6.93 16.75
C ARG A 119 -10.65 7.78 16.05
N VAL A 120 -11.66 7.16 15.45
CA VAL A 120 -12.80 7.84 14.80
C VAL A 120 -14.03 7.66 15.68
N GLU A 121 -14.50 8.72 16.34
CA GLU A 121 -15.74 8.67 17.11
C GLU A 121 -16.97 8.64 16.18
N PRO A 122 -17.91 7.71 16.37
CA PRO A 122 -19.10 7.57 15.52
C PRO A 122 -20.04 8.80 15.54
N THR A 123 -19.91 9.68 16.54
CA THR A 123 -20.71 10.89 16.74
C THR A 123 -20.29 12.09 15.87
N THR A 124 -19.11 12.06 15.23
CA THR A 124 -18.63 13.17 14.36
C THR A 124 -19.20 13.14 12.93
N ILE A 125 -20.03 12.15 12.58
CA ILE A 125 -20.53 11.93 11.21
C ILE A 125 -21.93 12.54 10.99
N VAL A 126 -22.63 12.96 12.05
CA VAL A 126 -24.00 13.52 11.99
C VAL A 126 -24.01 15.05 12.16
N ARG A 127 -22.89 15.74 11.98
CA ARG A 127 -22.82 17.20 11.98
C ARG A 127 -22.22 17.74 10.69
#